data_AF-A0A7V3FTI0-F1
#
_entry.id   AF-A0A7V3FTI0-F1
#
_cell.length_a   1.000
_cell.length_b   1.000
_cell.length_c   1.000
_cell.angle_alpha   90.00
_cell.angle_beta   90.00
_cell.angle_gamma   90.00
#
_symmetry.space_group_name_H-M   'P 1'
#
loop_
_entity.id
_entity.type
_entity.pdbx_description
1 polymer ?
#
loop_
_entity_poly.entity_id
_entity_poly.type
_entity_poly.pdbx_seq_one_letter_code
_entity_poly.pdbx_strand_id
1 'polypeptide(L)'
;MYKAFLHTHWLAVTLFFLIYVIKTVLLLSNKQDLLQKFTKITKIPEMIVSALFLITGVYMLTQMPEIKTIMIIKIALVLTSIPVAIIGFKKGNKILAALSLLMITASYGLAEMSRKHKVAVPTEGIASNDGKSLYEANCKLCHGDDGKQGAMGAADISKTAMDVNAIKQTILNGKGSMVKIEMSEEQAAAISSYVESNIKGK
;
A
#
# COMPACT_ATOMS: atom_id res chain seq x y z
N MET A 1 -4.61 14.58 0.42
CA MET A 1 -5.40 13.82 -0.57
C MET A 1 -5.11 12.32 -0.54
N TYR A 2 -3.83 11.89 -0.51
CA TYR A 2 -3.43 10.48 -0.50
C TYR A 2 -4.14 9.58 0.54
N LYS A 3 -4.27 10.02 1.81
CA LYS A 3 -4.96 9.22 2.85
C LYS A 3 -6.41 8.87 2.47
N ALA A 4 -7.13 9.79 1.84
CA ALA A 4 -8.50 9.52 1.38
C ALA A 4 -8.49 8.42 0.30
N PHE A 5 -7.60 8.51 -0.69
CA PHE A 5 -7.43 7.47 -1.71
C PHE A 5 -7.03 6.12 -1.10
N LEU A 6 -6.15 6.09 -0.11
CA LEU A 6 -5.75 4.88 0.60
C LEU A 6 -6.95 4.19 1.27
N HIS A 7 -7.79 4.96 1.99
CA HIS A 7 -8.99 4.42 2.63
C HIS A 7 -10.02 3.95 1.60
N THR A 8 -10.25 4.73 0.54
CA THR A 8 -11.14 4.34 -0.56
C THR A 8 -10.66 3.07 -1.24
N HIS A 9 -9.36 2.95 -1.52
CA HIS A 9 -8.76 1.76 -2.11
C HIS A 9 -8.97 0.54 -1.21
N TRP A 10 -8.64 0.66 0.07
CA TRP A 10 -8.80 -0.43 1.04
C TRP A 10 -10.26 -0.90 1.14
N LEU A 11 -11.21 0.05 1.18
CA LEU A 11 -12.64 -0.27 1.20
C LEU A 11 -13.07 -0.97 -0.10
N ALA A 12 -12.68 -0.43 -1.26
CA ALA A 12 -13.02 -1.02 -2.56
C ALA A 12 -12.45 -2.43 -2.73
N VAL A 13 -11.20 -2.67 -2.33
CA VAL A 13 -10.58 -4.01 -2.33
C VAL A 13 -11.35 -4.98 -1.43
N THR A 14 -11.74 -4.52 -0.23
CA THR A 14 -12.47 -5.36 0.73
C THR A 14 -13.85 -5.73 0.20
N LEU A 15 -14.59 -4.77 -0.36
CA LEU A 15 -15.90 -5.03 -0.98
C LEU A 15 -15.77 -5.95 -2.20
N PHE A 16 -14.77 -5.73 -3.06
CA PHE A 16 -14.48 -6.59 -4.19
C PHE A 16 -14.24 -8.03 -3.72
N PHE A 17 -13.34 -8.22 -2.74
CA PHE A 17 -13.04 -9.52 -2.16
C PHE A 17 -14.30 -10.22 -1.62
N LEU A 18 -15.13 -9.53 -0.82
CA LEU A 18 -16.35 -10.10 -0.26
C LEU A 18 -17.36 -10.54 -1.34
N ILE A 19 -17.54 -9.73 -2.39
CA ILE A 19 -18.42 -10.10 -3.52
C ILE A 19 -17.95 -11.40 -4.17
N TYR A 20 -16.64 -11.54 -4.40
CA TYR A 20 -16.06 -12.73 -5.04
C TYR A 20 -16.06 -13.96 -4.11
N VAL A 21 -15.88 -13.79 -2.81
CA VAL A 21 -16.06 -14.86 -1.81
C VAL A 21 -17.49 -15.38 -1.86
N ILE A 22 -18.49 -14.49 -1.77
CA ILE A 22 -19.91 -14.88 -1.77
C ILE A 22 -20.26 -15.63 -3.05
N LYS A 23 -19.88 -15.09 -4.23
CA LYS A 23 -20.13 -15.76 -5.52
C LYS A 23 -19.48 -17.14 -5.59
N THR A 24 -18.23 -17.26 -5.13
CA THR A 24 -17.51 -18.53 -5.13
C THR A 24 -18.19 -19.55 -4.21
N VAL A 25 -18.56 -19.15 -3.00
CA VAL A 25 -19.27 -20.03 -2.04
C VAL A 25 -20.62 -20.49 -2.60
N LEU A 26 -21.40 -19.59 -3.21
CA LEU A 26 -22.69 -19.94 -3.83
C LEU A 26 -22.51 -20.92 -5.00
N LEU A 27 -21.48 -20.72 -5.82
CA LEU A 27 -21.16 -21.62 -6.93
C LEU A 27 -20.69 -23.00 -6.44
N LEU A 28 -19.80 -23.04 -5.44
CA LEU A 28 -19.29 -24.29 -4.87
C LEU A 28 -20.40 -25.10 -4.18
N SER A 29 -21.30 -24.41 -3.47
CA SER A 29 -22.48 -24.97 -2.79
C SER A 29 -23.61 -25.40 -3.73
N ASN A 30 -23.43 -25.31 -5.05
CA ASN A 30 -24.46 -25.61 -6.05
C ASN A 30 -25.76 -24.80 -5.89
N LYS A 31 -25.72 -23.63 -5.24
CA LYS A 31 -26.90 -22.77 -5.04
C LYS A 31 -27.08 -21.82 -6.23
N GLN A 32 -27.34 -22.38 -7.40
CA GLN A 32 -27.35 -21.64 -8.68
C GLN A 32 -28.39 -20.51 -8.70
N ASP A 33 -29.59 -20.73 -8.15
CA ASP A 33 -30.65 -19.70 -8.10
C ASP A 33 -30.22 -18.48 -7.27
N LEU A 34 -29.60 -18.73 -6.12
CA LEU A 34 -29.07 -17.68 -5.25
C LEU A 34 -27.87 -16.98 -5.90
N LEU A 35 -27.00 -17.71 -6.60
CA LEU A 35 -25.89 -17.13 -7.34
C LEU A 35 -26.35 -16.18 -8.44
N GLN A 36 -27.37 -16.57 -9.22
CA GLN A 36 -27.95 -15.74 -10.27
C GLN A 36 -28.61 -14.49 -9.68
N LYS A 37 -29.39 -14.64 -8.60
CA LYS A 37 -30.01 -13.52 -7.89
C LYS A 37 -28.96 -12.54 -7.36
N PHE A 38 -27.93 -13.06 -6.67
CA PHE A 38 -26.85 -12.25 -6.14
C PHE A 38 -26.07 -11.54 -7.25
N THR A 39 -25.73 -12.25 -8.33
CA THR A 39 -25.02 -11.67 -9.49
C THR A 39 -25.83 -10.55 -10.14
N LYS A 40 -27.15 -10.71 -10.27
CA LYS A 40 -28.02 -9.68 -10.84
C LYS A 40 -28.04 -8.42 -9.96
N ILE A 41 -28.14 -8.59 -8.64
CA ILE A 41 -28.16 -7.47 -7.67
C ILE A 41 -26.79 -6.77 -7.63
N THR A 42 -25.70 -7.53 -7.61
CA THR A 42 -24.35 -7.01 -7.46
C THR A 42 -23.70 -6.55 -8.75
N LYS A 43 -24.28 -6.82 -9.93
CA LYS A 43 -23.69 -6.47 -11.24
C LYS A 43 -23.19 -5.03 -11.32
N ILE A 44 -24.04 -4.05 -10.98
CA ILE A 44 -23.67 -2.63 -11.05
C ILE A 44 -22.72 -2.25 -9.91
N PRO A 45 -23.03 -2.56 -8.62
CA PRO A 45 -22.10 -2.30 -7.52
C PRO A 45 -20.70 -2.89 -7.74
N GLU A 46 -20.61 -4.11 -8.26
CA GLU A 46 -19.35 -4.79 -8.56
C GLU A 46 -18.54 -4.07 -9.63
N MET A 47 -19.18 -3.60 -10.72
CA MET A 47 -18.48 -2.83 -11.75
C MET A 47 -17.92 -1.52 -11.17
N ILE A 48 -18.73 -0.81 -10.37
CA ILE A 48 -18.30 0.43 -9.71
C ILE A 48 -17.14 0.16 -8.75
N VAL A 49 -17.27 -0.85 -7.88
CA VAL A 49 -16.23 -1.24 -6.93
C VAL A 49 -14.94 -1.66 -7.65
N SER A 50 -15.05 -2.42 -8.76
CA SER A 50 -13.90 -2.85 -9.56
C SER A 50 -13.19 -1.66 -10.22
N ALA A 51 -13.95 -0.71 -10.78
CA ALA A 51 -13.38 0.51 -11.35
C ALA A 51 -12.71 1.38 -10.27
N LEU A 52 -13.37 1.60 -9.13
CA LEU A 52 -12.81 2.34 -8.00
C LEU A 52 -11.52 1.69 -7.49
N PHE A 53 -11.52 0.37 -7.32
CA PHE A 53 -10.35 -0.40 -6.92
C PHE A 53 -9.17 -0.18 -7.88
N LEU A 54 -9.40 -0.30 -9.19
CA LEU A 54 -8.34 -0.12 -10.20
C LEU A 54 -7.86 1.32 -10.28
N ILE A 55 -8.76 2.30 -10.36
CA ILE A 55 -8.41 3.73 -10.48
C ILE A 55 -7.62 4.18 -9.24
N THR A 56 -8.10 3.85 -8.04
CA THR A 56 -7.38 4.19 -6.81
C THR A 56 -6.04 3.47 -6.70
N GLY A 57 -5.96 2.23 -7.17
CA GLY A 57 -4.70 1.48 -7.24
C GLY A 57 -3.69 2.14 -8.17
N VAL A 58 -4.11 2.52 -9.39
CA VAL A 58 -3.26 3.22 -10.36
C VAL A 58 -2.79 4.56 -9.81
N TYR A 59 -3.67 5.35 -9.19
CA TYR A 59 -3.28 6.60 -8.53
C TYR A 59 -2.23 6.38 -7.44
N MET A 60 -2.38 5.35 -6.60
CA MET A 60 -1.39 5.06 -5.57
C MET A 60 -0.05 4.62 -6.17
N LEU A 61 -0.04 3.96 -7.33
CA LEU A 61 1.20 3.59 -8.02
C LEU A 61 1.97 4.81 -8.54
N THR A 62 1.30 5.88 -8.97
CA THR A 62 2.00 7.11 -9.41
C THR A 62 2.66 7.87 -8.27
N GLN A 63 2.29 7.57 -7.03
CA GLN A 63 2.88 8.15 -5.82
C GLN A 63 4.07 7.33 -5.29
N MET A 64 4.29 6.13 -5.85
CA MET A 64 5.40 5.29 -5.43
C MET A 64 6.70 5.72 -6.12
N PRO A 65 7.76 5.96 -5.34
CA PRO A 65 9.05 6.34 -5.91
C PRO A 65 9.73 5.19 -6.67
N GLU A 66 9.51 3.96 -6.22
CA GLU A 66 10.07 2.76 -6.83
C GLU A 66 9.05 1.62 -6.86
N ILE A 67 9.02 0.89 -7.97
CA ILE A 67 8.17 -0.28 -8.14
C ILE A 67 9.02 -1.53 -7.93
N LYS A 68 8.93 -2.11 -6.73
CA LYS A 68 9.62 -3.38 -6.40
C LYS A 68 8.96 -4.57 -7.11
N THR A 69 9.73 -5.63 -7.34
CA THR A 69 9.25 -6.88 -7.99
C THR A 69 7.98 -7.44 -7.34
N ILE A 70 7.88 -7.39 -6.00
CA ILE A 70 6.71 -7.88 -5.28
C ILE A 70 5.42 -7.10 -5.65
N MET A 71 5.55 -5.80 -5.97
CA MET A 71 4.44 -4.97 -6.43
C MET A 71 4.01 -5.37 -7.84
N ILE A 72 4.97 -5.66 -8.73
CA ILE A 72 4.69 -6.13 -10.10
C ILE A 72 3.95 -7.45 -10.05
N ILE A 73 4.43 -8.41 -9.25
CA ILE A 73 3.78 -9.72 -9.05
C ILE A 73 2.35 -9.53 -8.55
N LYS A 74 2.14 -8.64 -7.57
CA LYS A 74 0.82 -8.32 -7.03
C LYS A 74 -0.13 -7.77 -8.10
N ILE A 75 0.32 -6.81 -8.91
CA ILE A 75 -0.48 -6.22 -9.99
C ILE A 75 -0.84 -7.30 -11.03
N ALA A 76 0.14 -8.10 -11.44
CA ALA A 76 -0.08 -9.19 -12.40
C ALA A 76 -1.12 -10.20 -11.88
N LEU A 77 -1.04 -10.61 -10.61
CA LEU A 77 -2.01 -11.51 -9.98
C LEU A 77 -3.43 -10.94 -9.99
N VAL A 78 -3.59 -9.65 -9.67
CA VAL A 78 -4.90 -8.99 -9.70
C VAL A 78 -5.45 -8.95 -11.13
N LEU A 79 -4.68 -8.45 -12.08
CA LEU A 79 -5.13 -8.29 -13.47
C LEU A 79 -5.48 -9.63 -14.12
N THR A 80 -4.75 -10.69 -13.78
CA THR A 80 -5.03 -12.04 -14.27
C THR A 80 -6.20 -12.71 -13.55
N SER A 81 -6.45 -12.40 -12.27
CA SER A 81 -7.59 -12.96 -11.53
C SER A 81 -8.94 -12.54 -12.11
N ILE A 82 -9.08 -11.31 -12.63
CA ILE A 82 -10.33 -10.77 -13.17
C ILE A 82 -10.86 -11.61 -14.36
N PRO A 83 -10.10 -11.84 -15.44
CA PRO A 83 -10.57 -12.67 -16.55
C PRO A 83 -10.81 -14.12 -16.14
N VAL A 84 -9.96 -14.69 -15.27
CA VAL A 84 -10.16 -16.05 -14.74
C VAL A 84 -11.48 -16.14 -13.98
N ALA A 85 -11.81 -15.14 -13.17
CA ALA A 85 -13.05 -15.12 -12.42
C ALA A 85 -14.27 -14.97 -13.34
N ILE A 86 -14.22 -14.05 -14.32
CA ILE A 86 -15.29 -13.87 -15.31
C ILE A 86 -15.57 -15.18 -16.05
N ILE A 87 -14.53 -15.87 -16.53
CA ILE A 87 -14.67 -17.16 -17.22
C ILE A 87 -15.22 -18.22 -16.26
N GLY A 88 -14.72 -18.27 -15.02
CA GLY A 88 -15.17 -19.20 -13.99
C GLY A 88 -16.67 -19.08 -13.70
N PHE A 89 -17.16 -17.88 -13.42
CA PHE A 89 -18.58 -17.65 -13.16
C PHE A 89 -19.45 -17.78 -14.41
N LYS A 90 -18.98 -17.30 -15.56
CA LYS A 90 -19.74 -17.40 -16.82
C LYS A 90 -19.93 -18.85 -17.28
N LYS A 91 -18.92 -19.71 -17.07
CA LYS A 91 -18.98 -21.14 -17.42
C LYS A 91 -19.47 -22.03 -16.27
N GLY A 92 -19.75 -21.47 -15.10
CA GLY A 92 -20.05 -22.25 -13.89
C GLY A 92 -18.91 -23.17 -13.46
N ASN A 93 -17.68 -22.90 -13.89
CA ASN A 93 -16.52 -23.74 -13.59
C ASN A 93 -15.99 -23.43 -12.18
N LYS A 94 -16.27 -24.33 -11.24
CA LYS A 94 -15.87 -24.26 -9.83
C LYS A 94 -14.38 -24.10 -9.63
N ILE A 95 -13.56 -24.80 -10.44
CA ILE A 95 -12.10 -24.77 -10.32
C ILE A 95 -11.57 -23.38 -10.70
N LEU A 96 -12.05 -22.83 -11.82
CA LEU A 96 -11.62 -21.48 -12.26
C LEU A 96 -12.10 -20.39 -11.28
N ALA A 97 -13.32 -20.50 -10.74
CA ALA A 97 -13.80 -19.58 -9.72
C ALA A 97 -12.95 -19.64 -8.45
N ALA A 98 -12.68 -20.85 -7.94
CA ALA A 98 -11.82 -21.05 -6.77
C ALA A 98 -10.38 -20.57 -7.02
N LEU A 99 -9.82 -20.82 -8.20
CA LEU A 99 -8.50 -20.34 -8.60
C LEU A 99 -8.44 -18.80 -8.59
N SER A 100 -9.46 -18.13 -9.14
CA SER A 100 -9.51 -16.67 -9.11
C SER A 100 -9.55 -16.12 -7.69
N LEU A 101 -10.32 -16.75 -6.79
CA LEU A 101 -10.39 -16.35 -5.39
C LEU A 101 -9.04 -16.58 -4.67
N LEU A 102 -8.35 -17.67 -4.98
CA LEU A 102 -7.00 -17.94 -4.47
C LEU A 102 -6.01 -16.86 -4.93
N MET A 103 -6.05 -16.44 -6.19
CA MET A 103 -5.19 -15.36 -6.71
C MET A 103 -5.48 -14.01 -6.03
N ILE A 104 -6.75 -13.66 -5.82
CA ILE A 104 -7.15 -12.44 -5.10
C ILE A 104 -6.66 -12.49 -3.65
N THR A 105 -6.83 -13.64 -2.98
CA THR A 105 -6.40 -13.85 -1.58
C THR A 105 -4.87 -13.77 -1.47
N ALA A 106 -4.14 -14.38 -2.41
CA ALA A 106 -2.69 -14.31 -2.47
C ALA A 106 -2.22 -12.87 -2.66
N SER A 107 -2.83 -12.10 -3.56
CA SER A 107 -2.54 -10.67 -3.74
C SER A 107 -2.77 -9.85 -2.47
N TYR A 108 -3.85 -10.13 -1.72
CA TYR A 108 -4.11 -9.49 -0.42
C TYR A 108 -3.05 -9.86 0.62
N GLY A 109 -2.65 -11.14 0.70
CA GLY A 109 -1.58 -11.61 1.56
C GLY A 109 -0.24 -10.95 1.26
N LEU A 110 0.13 -10.85 -0.02
CA LEU A 110 1.34 -10.14 -0.45
C LEU A 110 1.33 -8.67 -0.07
N ALA A 111 0.16 -8.01 -0.12
CA ALA A 111 0.00 -6.64 0.33
C ALA A 111 0.28 -6.49 1.83
N GLU A 112 -0.20 -7.42 2.65
CA GLU A 112 0.03 -7.39 4.10
C GLU A 112 1.48 -7.66 4.47
N MET A 113 2.13 -8.63 3.81
CA MET A 113 3.56 -8.89 4.00
C MET A 113 4.41 -7.68 3.62
N SER A 114 4.05 -6.99 2.54
CA SER A 114 4.76 -5.79 2.08
C SER A 114 4.62 -4.61 3.05
N ARG A 115 3.52 -4.51 3.82
CA ARG A 115 3.36 -3.49 4.87
C ARG A 115 4.27 -3.70 6.07
N LYS A 116 4.54 -4.97 6.40
CA LYS A 116 5.43 -5.35 7.51
C LYS A 116 6.90 -5.37 7.12
N HIS A 117 7.21 -5.15 5.84
CA HIS A 117 8.59 -5.14 5.37
C HIS A 117 9.31 -3.89 5.90
N LYS A 118 10.29 -4.14 6.76
CA LYS A 118 11.30 -3.16 7.18
C LYS A 118 12.12 -2.77 5.96
N VAL A 119 12.28 -1.48 5.71
CA VAL A 119 13.24 -1.02 4.71
C VAL A 119 14.61 -1.07 5.39
N ALA A 120 15.38 -2.10 5.07
CA ALA A 120 16.80 -2.11 5.38
C ALA A 120 17.47 -1.10 4.46
N VAL A 121 17.98 -0.02 5.04
CA VAL A 121 18.81 0.94 4.31
C VAL A 121 20.18 0.29 4.15
N PRO A 122 20.76 0.24 2.94
CA PRO A 122 22.16 -0.07 2.77
C PRO A 122 22.98 1.02 3.48
N THR A 123 23.38 0.76 4.72
CA THR A 123 24.36 1.57 5.45
C THR A 123 25.79 1.29 4.99
N GLU A 124 25.98 0.35 4.07
CA GLU A 124 27.25 0.03 3.43
C GLU A 124 27.71 1.22 2.57
N GLY A 125 28.44 2.14 3.19
CA GLY A 125 29.08 3.29 2.55
C GLY A 125 28.86 4.63 3.26
N ILE A 126 27.85 4.76 4.11
CA ILE A 126 27.63 5.98 4.91
C ILE A 126 28.26 5.77 6.29
N ALA A 127 29.59 5.78 6.36
CA ALA A 127 30.35 5.81 7.62
C ALA A 127 30.24 7.18 8.35
N SER A 128 29.41 8.08 7.84
CA SER A 128 29.25 9.45 8.32
C SER A 128 27.95 9.59 9.11
N ASN A 129 28.05 10.09 10.35
CA ASN A 129 26.90 10.58 11.12
C ASN A 129 26.43 11.97 10.63
N ASP A 130 26.61 12.27 9.34
CA ASP A 130 26.13 13.51 8.73
C ASP A 130 24.63 13.43 8.47
N GLY A 131 23.87 14.21 9.26
CA GLY A 131 22.41 14.24 9.20
C GLY A 131 21.86 14.65 7.83
N LYS A 132 22.57 15.50 7.09
CA LYS A 132 22.15 15.93 5.74
C LYS A 132 22.21 14.77 4.75
N SER A 133 23.37 14.11 4.63
CA SER A 133 23.53 12.97 3.72
C SER A 133 22.57 11.84 4.05
N LEU A 134 22.37 11.56 5.34
CA LEU A 134 21.41 10.56 5.80
C LEU A 134 19.96 10.95 5.45
N TYR A 135 19.60 12.24 5.56
CA TYR A 135 18.29 12.74 5.17
C TYR A 135 18.05 12.63 3.66
N GLU A 136 19.03 13.03 2.85
CA GLU A 136 18.95 12.94 1.39
C GLU A 136 18.80 11.50 0.91
N ALA A 137 19.49 10.56 1.56
CA ALA A 137 19.40 9.14 1.23
C ALA A 137 18.08 8.49 1.64
N ASN A 138 17.49 8.89 2.78
CA ASN A 138 16.43 8.10 3.43
C ASN A 138 15.09 8.82 3.64
N CYS A 139 15.10 10.15 3.71
CA CYS A 139 13.94 10.94 4.12
C CYS A 139 13.38 11.78 2.99
N LYS A 140 14.27 12.34 2.15
CA LYS A 140 13.94 13.19 0.99
C LYS A 140 12.93 12.53 0.06
N LEU A 141 13.00 11.21 -0.12
CA LEU A 141 12.10 10.50 -1.04
C LEU A 141 10.61 10.72 -0.74
N CYS A 142 10.25 10.87 0.52
CA CYS A 142 8.87 11.11 0.95
C CYS A 142 8.63 12.55 1.38
N HIS A 143 9.62 13.17 2.02
CA HIS A 143 9.49 14.50 2.63
C HIS A 143 9.99 15.64 1.73
N GLY A 144 10.80 15.39 0.70
CA GLY A 144 11.40 16.41 -0.16
C GLY A 144 12.62 17.07 0.50
N ASP A 145 13.33 17.91 -0.25
CA ASP A 145 14.49 18.65 0.28
C ASP A 145 14.11 19.66 1.36
N ASP A 146 12.91 20.24 1.24
CA ASP A 146 12.36 21.26 2.13
C ASP A 146 11.38 20.70 3.17
N GLY A 147 11.18 19.38 3.21
CA GLY A 147 10.26 18.73 4.12
C GLY A 147 8.77 18.84 3.74
N LYS A 148 8.43 19.38 2.56
CA LYS A 148 7.05 19.71 2.15
C LYS A 148 6.45 18.79 1.08
N GLN A 149 7.20 17.82 0.54
CA GLN A 149 6.79 17.02 -0.63
C GLN A 149 5.49 16.22 -0.42
N GLY A 150 5.30 15.60 0.74
CA GLY A 150 4.07 14.90 1.09
C GLY A 150 3.80 13.60 0.30
N ALA A 151 4.84 12.98 -0.26
CA ALA A 151 4.72 11.72 -1.01
C ALA A 151 4.14 10.61 -0.12
N MET A 152 3.30 9.74 -0.68
CA MET A 152 2.65 8.65 0.07
C MET A 152 1.90 9.12 1.33
N GLY A 153 1.45 10.38 1.35
CA GLY A 153 0.76 10.98 2.48
C GLY A 153 1.67 11.35 3.65
N ALA A 154 2.98 11.48 3.41
CA ALA A 154 3.94 12.04 4.35
C ALA A 154 3.46 13.42 4.83
N ALA A 155 3.71 13.71 6.11
CA ALA A 155 3.42 15.01 6.67
C ALA A 155 4.43 16.06 6.18
N ASP A 156 3.98 17.30 6.10
CA ASP A 156 4.86 18.47 6.01
C ASP A 156 5.63 18.59 7.33
N ILE A 157 6.90 18.17 7.31
CA ILE A 157 7.76 18.15 8.50
C ILE A 157 8.42 19.50 8.76
N SER A 158 8.33 20.46 7.82
CA SER A 158 8.75 21.85 8.05
C SER A 158 7.87 22.51 9.13
N LYS A 159 6.63 22.04 9.29
CA LYS A 159 5.67 22.49 10.32
C LYS A 159 5.62 21.61 11.57
N THR A 160 6.59 20.70 11.76
CA THR A 160 6.57 19.81 12.92
C THR A 160 6.70 20.60 14.23
N ALA A 161 5.86 20.27 15.21
CA ALA A 161 5.96 20.77 16.59
C ALA A 161 6.75 19.81 17.50
N MET A 162 7.28 18.73 16.95
CA MET A 162 7.99 17.69 17.70
C MET A 162 9.40 18.18 18.09
N ASP A 163 9.88 17.72 19.23
CA ASP A 163 11.28 17.88 19.63
C ASP A 163 12.18 16.82 18.97
N VAL A 164 13.50 17.01 19.10
CA VAL A 164 14.53 16.14 18.49
C VAL A 164 14.38 14.69 18.94
N ASN A 165 14.05 14.43 20.21
CA ASN A 165 13.89 13.07 20.72
C ASN A 165 12.64 12.40 20.15
N ALA A 166 11.54 13.13 20.04
CA ALA A 166 10.30 12.65 19.45
C ALA A 166 10.45 12.38 17.95
N ILE A 167 11.24 13.21 17.23
CA ILE A 167 11.62 12.97 15.83
C ILE A 167 12.44 11.68 15.75
N LYS A 168 13.47 11.52 16.60
CA LYS A 168 14.30 10.30 16.65
C LYS A 168 13.45 9.04 16.83
N GLN A 169 12.55 9.04 17.80
CA GLN A 169 11.67 7.90 18.06
C GLN A 169 10.70 7.63 16.90
N THR A 170 10.28 8.66 16.17
CA THR A 170 9.43 8.49 14.98
C THR A 170 10.20 7.85 13.83
N ILE A 171 11.48 8.20 13.65
CA ILE A 171 12.35 7.59 12.64
C ILE A 171 12.59 6.09 12.97
N LEU A 172 12.90 5.79 14.24
CA LEU A 172 13.23 4.44 14.69
C LEU A 172 12.02 3.50 14.74
N ASN A 173 10.81 4.01 14.99
CA ASN A 173 9.62 3.16 15.14
C ASN A 173 8.64 3.27 13.96
N GLY A 174 8.78 4.29 13.12
CA GLY A 174 7.76 4.68 12.15
C GLY A 174 6.54 5.32 12.83
N LYS A 175 5.66 5.92 12.03
CA LYS A 175 4.39 6.51 12.50
C LYS A 175 3.38 6.59 11.37
N GLY A 176 2.23 5.94 11.56
CA GLY A 176 1.16 5.91 10.55
C GLY A 176 1.64 5.28 9.24
N SER A 177 1.78 6.10 8.18
CA SER A 177 2.27 5.65 6.86
C SER A 177 3.79 5.74 6.72
N MET A 178 4.50 6.35 7.68
CA MET A 178 5.96 6.38 7.69
C MET A 178 6.48 5.02 8.16
N VAL A 179 7.20 4.33 7.29
CA VAL A 179 7.82 3.02 7.57
C VAL A 179 8.96 3.15 8.58
N LYS A 180 9.18 2.09 9.38
CA LYS A 180 10.40 1.98 10.17
C LYS A 180 11.61 1.89 9.24
N ILE A 181 12.60 2.73 9.49
CA ILE A 181 13.89 2.70 8.81
C ILE A 181 14.90 2.06 9.78
N GLU A 182 15.55 0.97 9.37
CA GLU A 182 16.60 0.34 10.19
C GLU A 182 17.88 1.18 10.09
N MET A 183 18.26 1.83 11.21
CA MET A 183 19.48 2.63 11.36
C MET A 183 19.91 2.66 12.84
N SER A 184 21.15 3.08 13.11
CA SER A 184 21.65 3.26 14.48
C SER A 184 20.98 4.44 15.18
N GLU A 185 21.04 4.48 16.52
CA GLU A 185 20.51 5.61 17.28
C GLU A 185 21.25 6.91 16.97
N GLU A 186 22.55 6.83 16.71
CA GLU A 186 23.41 7.96 16.35
C GLU A 186 23.00 8.55 15.00
N GLN A 187 22.71 7.70 14.01
CA GLN A 187 22.22 8.13 12.71
C GLN A 187 20.84 8.78 12.82
N ALA A 188 19.93 8.18 13.60
CA ALA A 188 18.60 8.76 13.82
C ALA A 188 18.68 10.11 14.56
N ALA A 189 19.61 10.25 15.52
CA ALA A 189 19.88 11.50 16.20
C ALA A 189 20.42 12.58 15.23
N ALA A 190 21.38 12.22 14.38
CA ALA A 190 21.94 13.12 13.38
C ALA A 190 20.88 13.66 12.40
N ILE A 191 20.01 12.78 11.89
CA ILE A 191 18.87 13.19 11.05
C ILE A 191 17.92 14.12 11.83
N SER A 192 17.63 13.78 13.08
CA SER A 192 16.70 14.57 13.92
C SER A 192 17.24 15.97 14.17
N SER A 193 18.54 16.11 14.43
CA SER A 193 19.21 17.41 14.54
C SER A 193 19.15 18.20 13.23
N TYR A 194 19.42 17.55 12.09
CA TYR A 194 19.31 18.19 10.78
C TYR A 194 17.90 18.70 10.48
N VAL A 195 16.86 17.91 10.79
CA VAL A 195 15.45 18.34 10.61
C VAL A 195 15.16 19.57 11.47
N GLU A 196 15.59 19.59 12.74
CA GLU A 196 15.38 20.72 13.64
C GLU A 196 16.07 22.01 13.16
N SER A 197 17.31 21.93 12.67
CA SER A 197 18.08 23.12 12.26
C SER A 197 17.83 23.59 10.83
N ASN A 198 17.48 22.67 9.92
CA ASN A 198 17.48 22.93 8.48
C ASN A 198 16.10 22.87 7.83
N ILE A 199 15.11 22.22 8.45
CA ILE A 199 13.80 22.00 7.83
C ILE A 199 12.68 22.64 8.66
N LYS A 200 12.68 22.41 9.97
CA LYS A 200 11.66 22.95 10.87
C LYS A 200 11.67 24.47 10.85
N GLY A 201 10.50 25.06 10.59
CA GLY A 201 10.30 26.51 10.54
C GLY A 201 10.83 27.21 9.28
N LYS A 202 11.31 26.46 8.27
CA LYS A 202 11.69 26.97 6.94
C LYS A 202 10.62 26.63 5.89
#